data_AF-A0A9C7UJU5-F1
#
_entry.id   AF-A0A9C7UJU5-F1
#
_cell.length_a   1.000
_cell.length_b   1.000
_cell.length_c   1.000
_cell.angle_alpha   90.00
_cell.angle_beta   90.00
_cell.angle_gamma   90.00
#
_symmetry.space_group_name_H-M   'P 1'
#
loop_
_entity.id
_entity.type
_entity.pdbx_description
1 polymer ?
#
loop_
_entity_poly.entity_id
_entity_poly.type
_entity_poly.pdbx_seq_one_letter_code
_entity_poly.pdbx_strand_id
1 'polypeptide(L)'
;MLGERGTGKSTTIRALAALLPKIDVVSGCSYQCDPLSPRPGLCTQCGKPSDTPDAKAITIPVVDLPLGSTEDRVVGALDIERALVNGEKAFQPGLLAQANRGFLYVDEVNLLEDHIVDALLDVAASGENVVEREGLSVRHPAQFVLVGSGNPEEGELRPQLQDRFGLSVDVRTPGDVPTRVEIIRLREAFDLDRTAFRKNGRAKRARCGERFSPHGSNSTMWTPPPFCSRPQPNSV
;
A
#
# COMPACT_ATOMS: atom_id res chain seq x y z
N MET A 1 -8.21 2.51 9.01
CA MET A 1 -7.81 2.38 10.42
C MET A 1 -8.12 3.67 11.16
N LEU A 2 -9.15 3.66 12.01
CA LEU A 2 -9.56 4.82 12.78
C LEU A 2 -8.94 4.77 14.19
N GLY A 3 -8.56 5.91 14.74
CA GLY A 3 -7.92 5.97 16.07
C GLY A 3 -7.00 7.17 16.27
N GLU A 4 -6.62 7.43 17.51
CA GLU A 4 -5.83 8.58 17.93
C GLU A 4 -4.43 8.63 17.26
N ARG A 5 -3.85 9.83 17.19
CA ARG A 5 -2.45 10.01 16.78
C ARG A 5 -1.52 9.25 17.72
N GLY A 6 -0.46 8.64 17.18
CA GLY A 6 0.52 7.89 17.97
C GLY A 6 0.15 6.43 18.28
N THR A 7 -0.97 5.92 17.76
CA THR A 7 -1.40 4.51 17.91
C THR A 7 -0.62 3.49 17.06
N GLY A 8 0.44 3.92 16.36
CA GLY A 8 1.36 3.02 15.66
C GLY A 8 0.82 2.39 14.36
N LYS A 9 -0.27 2.93 13.78
CA LYS A 9 -0.94 2.38 12.58
C LYS A 9 0.02 2.17 11.40
N SER A 10 0.83 3.18 11.08
CA SER A 10 1.84 3.09 10.02
C SER A 10 2.99 2.11 10.36
N THR A 11 3.25 1.87 11.65
CA THR A 11 4.25 0.87 12.10
C THR A 11 3.72 -0.54 11.88
N THR A 12 2.44 -0.78 12.15
CA THR A 12 1.79 -2.08 11.96
C THR A 12 1.82 -2.51 10.48
N ILE A 13 1.50 -1.59 9.57
CA ILE A 13 1.46 -1.89 8.12
C ILE A 13 2.87 -2.21 7.60
N ARG A 14 3.89 -1.42 7.99
CA ARG A 14 5.28 -1.71 7.62
C ARG A 14 5.77 -3.04 8.21
N ALA A 15 5.35 -3.35 9.44
CA ALA A 15 5.67 -4.63 10.06
C ALA A 15 4.99 -5.82 9.34
N LEU A 16 3.77 -5.63 8.83
CA LEU A 16 3.03 -6.61 8.03
C LEU A 16 3.72 -6.83 6.67
N ALA A 17 4.04 -5.76 5.94
CA ALA A 17 4.75 -5.87 4.66
C ALA A 17 6.11 -6.59 4.80
N ALA A 18 6.82 -6.37 5.91
CA ALA A 18 8.07 -7.06 6.21
C ALA A 18 7.91 -8.53 6.62
N LEU A 19 6.68 -8.99 6.87
CA LEU A 19 6.36 -10.39 7.18
C LEU A 19 5.90 -11.19 5.97
N LEU A 20 5.37 -10.51 4.96
CA LEU A 20 4.88 -11.12 3.75
C LEU A 20 6.04 -11.68 2.90
N PRO A 21 5.76 -12.72 2.07
CA PRO A 21 6.76 -13.25 1.17
C PRO A 21 7.25 -12.16 0.22
N LYS A 22 8.53 -12.25 -0.17
CA LYS A 22 9.10 -11.38 -1.19
C LYS A 22 8.39 -11.62 -2.52
N ILE A 23 8.32 -10.56 -3.33
CA ILE A 23 7.76 -10.61 -4.67
C ILE A 23 8.88 -10.51 -5.70
N ASP A 24 8.72 -11.21 -6.82
CA ASP A 24 9.64 -11.10 -7.95
C ASP A 24 9.22 -9.94 -8.85
N VAL A 25 10.18 -9.11 -9.23
CA VAL A 25 9.99 -7.95 -10.11
C VAL A 25 10.99 -7.94 -11.24
N VAL A 26 10.61 -7.37 -12.38
CA VAL A 26 11.53 -7.11 -13.49
C VAL A 26 12.61 -6.12 -13.05
N SER A 27 13.88 -6.49 -13.25
CA SER A 27 15.04 -5.68 -12.92
C SER A 27 15.05 -4.39 -13.72
N GLY A 28 15.19 -3.25 -13.03
CA GLY A 28 15.20 -1.92 -13.65
C GLY A 28 13.82 -1.37 -14.02
N CYS A 29 12.73 -2.08 -13.76
CA CYS A 29 11.38 -1.58 -14.01
C CYS A 29 10.92 -0.64 -12.89
N SER A 30 10.66 0.63 -13.21
CA SER A 30 10.14 1.63 -12.26
C SER A 30 8.74 1.28 -11.70
N TYR A 31 8.01 0.41 -12.39
CA TYR A 31 6.65 0.00 -12.03
C TYR A 31 6.61 -1.38 -11.35
N GLN A 32 7.76 -2.00 -11.08
CA GLN A 32 7.83 -3.28 -10.33
C GLN A 32 6.96 -4.40 -10.95
N CYS A 33 6.92 -4.44 -12.29
CA CYS A 33 6.13 -5.41 -13.04
C CYS A 33 6.51 -6.86 -12.70
N ASP A 34 5.51 -7.74 -12.73
CA ASP A 34 5.70 -9.17 -12.50
C ASP A 34 6.32 -9.81 -13.75
N PRO A 35 7.47 -10.51 -13.65
CA PRO A 35 8.10 -11.17 -14.79
C PRO A 35 7.27 -12.30 -15.41
N LEU A 36 6.31 -12.87 -14.66
CA LEU A 36 5.49 -14.00 -15.08
C LEU A 36 4.07 -13.60 -15.53
N SER A 37 3.68 -12.34 -15.40
CA SER A 37 2.31 -11.91 -15.71
C SER A 37 2.03 -11.88 -17.23
N PRO A 38 0.84 -12.33 -17.68
CA PRO A 38 0.46 -12.27 -19.08
C PRO A 38 0.35 -10.81 -19.59
N ARG A 39 0.84 -10.59 -20.82
CA ARG A 39 0.67 -9.33 -21.56
C ARG A 39 -0.83 -9.18 -21.89
N PRO A 40 -1.59 -8.27 -21.27
CA PRO A 40 -1.46 -6.81 -21.38
C PRO A 40 -1.23 -6.06 -20.05
N GLY A 41 -1.07 -6.74 -18.92
CA GLY A 41 -0.96 -6.10 -17.58
C GLY A 41 0.43 -5.57 -17.21
N LEU A 42 1.29 -5.29 -18.20
CA LEU A 42 2.67 -4.84 -18.01
C LEU A 42 2.83 -3.39 -18.45
N CYS A 43 3.80 -2.68 -17.88
CA CYS A 43 4.15 -1.34 -18.32
C CYS A 43 4.64 -1.34 -19.78
N THR A 44 4.64 -0.17 -20.43
CA THR A 44 5.05 0.01 -21.83
C THR A 44 6.45 -0.49 -22.16
N GLN A 45 7.35 -0.57 -21.17
CA GLN A 45 8.70 -1.11 -21.33
C GLN A 45 8.71 -2.64 -21.26
N CYS A 46 8.06 -3.23 -20.26
CA CYS A 46 8.00 -4.68 -20.05
C CYS A 46 7.02 -5.39 -21.00
N GLY A 47 6.08 -4.65 -21.61
CA GLY A 47 5.16 -5.18 -22.61
C GLY A 47 5.80 -5.47 -23.98
N LYS A 48 7.02 -4.96 -24.24
CA LYS A 48 7.73 -5.24 -25.49
C LYS A 48 8.19 -6.70 -25.53
N PRO A 49 8.14 -7.37 -26.69
CA PRO A 49 8.69 -8.71 -26.83
C PRO A 49 10.22 -8.66 -26.76
N SER A 50 10.79 -8.79 -25.57
CA SER A 50 12.20 -9.14 -25.38
C SER A 50 12.32 -10.54 -24.78
N ASP A 51 13.51 -11.11 -24.91
CA ASP A 51 13.93 -12.29 -24.14
C ASP A 51 13.63 -12.09 -22.64
N THR A 52 13.43 -13.21 -21.95
CA THR A 52 13.01 -13.31 -20.55
C THR A 52 13.65 -12.23 -19.67
N PRO A 53 12.86 -11.29 -19.11
CA PRO A 53 13.42 -10.20 -18.33
C PRO A 53 14.04 -10.72 -17.02
N ASP A 54 15.21 -10.19 -16.66
CA ASP A 54 15.88 -10.55 -15.40
C ASP A 54 14.98 -10.25 -14.20
N ALA A 55 14.70 -11.25 -13.38
CA ALA A 55 13.87 -11.12 -12.19
C ALA A 55 14.70 -10.88 -10.93
N LYS A 56 14.19 -10.05 -10.03
CA LYS A 56 14.78 -9.79 -8.71
C LYS A 56 13.71 -9.89 -7.62
N ALA A 57 14.01 -10.63 -6.55
CA ALA A 57 13.14 -10.69 -5.38
C ALA A 57 13.31 -9.44 -4.50
N ILE A 58 12.22 -8.71 -4.27
CA ILE A 58 12.17 -7.53 -3.39
C ILE A 58 11.16 -7.72 -2.25
N THR A 59 11.32 -6.95 -1.18
CA THR A 59 10.27 -6.83 -0.15
C THR A 59 9.11 -6.03 -0.73
N ILE A 60 7.89 -6.36 -0.33
CA ILE A 60 6.68 -5.64 -0.74
C ILE A 60 6.83 -4.14 -0.42
N PRO A 61 6.63 -3.24 -1.40
CA PRO A 61 6.76 -1.81 -1.17
C PRO A 61 5.64 -1.30 -0.26
N VAL A 62 6.00 -0.37 0.63
CA VAL A 62 5.04 0.42 1.40
C VAL A 62 5.35 1.87 1.12
N VAL A 63 4.44 2.53 0.42
CA VAL A 63 4.59 3.92 -0.01
C VAL A 63 3.65 4.78 0.81
N ASP A 64 4.19 5.85 1.40
CA ASP A 64 3.39 6.83 2.13
C ASP A 64 2.97 7.97 1.18
N LEU A 65 1.68 8.30 1.19
CA LEU A 65 1.13 9.47 0.53
C LEU A 65 1.04 10.62 1.55
N PRO A 66 1.90 11.64 1.46
CA PRO A 66 1.82 12.78 2.35
C PRO A 66 0.62 13.68 2.01
N LEU A 67 0.06 14.31 3.04
CA LEU A 67 -0.94 15.37 2.90
C LEU A 67 -0.40 16.52 2.05
N GLY A 68 -1.23 17.06 1.17
CA GLY A 68 -0.84 18.13 0.25
C GLY A 68 0.10 17.68 -0.88
N SER A 69 0.18 16.38 -1.16
CA SER A 69 0.82 15.89 -2.38
C SER A 69 0.06 16.42 -3.60
N THR A 70 0.78 17.03 -4.53
CA THR A 70 0.20 17.40 -5.82
C THR A 70 -0.21 16.15 -6.59
N GLU A 71 -1.26 16.26 -7.39
CA GLU A 71 -1.73 15.17 -8.26
C GLU A 71 -0.59 14.58 -9.10
N ASP A 72 0.22 15.45 -9.70
CA ASP A 72 1.43 15.10 -10.47
C ASP A 72 2.41 14.20 -9.71
N ARG A 73 2.57 14.39 -8.39
CA ARG A 73 3.42 13.52 -7.57
C ARG A 73 2.75 12.17 -7.30
N VAL A 74 1.43 12.12 -7.22
CA VAL A 74 0.65 10.90 -6.96
C VAL A 74 0.58 10.04 -8.22
N VAL A 75 0.04 10.58 -9.31
CA VAL A 75 -0.19 9.86 -10.56
C VAL A 75 1.05 9.81 -11.45
N GLY A 76 1.96 10.78 -11.32
CA GLY A 76 3.13 10.94 -12.17
C GLY A 76 2.96 12.09 -13.15
N ALA A 77 4.08 12.65 -13.60
CA ALA A 77 4.11 13.86 -14.40
C ALA A 77 5.08 13.74 -15.57
N LEU A 78 4.92 14.60 -16.58
CA LEU A 78 5.90 14.71 -17.65
C LEU A 78 7.08 15.58 -17.20
N ASP A 79 8.30 15.10 -17.46
CA ASP A 79 9.51 15.91 -17.31
C ASP A 79 9.65 16.85 -18.52
N ILE A 80 9.05 18.03 -18.40
CA ILE A 80 9.07 19.05 -19.45
C ILE A 80 10.50 19.54 -19.70
N GLU A 81 11.34 19.62 -18.66
CA GLU A 81 12.73 20.06 -18.79
C GLU A 81 13.53 19.10 -19.68
N ARG A 82 13.41 17.78 -19.46
CA ARG A 82 14.01 16.78 -20.36
C ARG A 82 13.42 16.80 -21.76
N ALA A 83 12.11 17.03 -21.89
CA ALA A 83 11.47 17.14 -23.19
C ALA A 83 11.99 18.34 -24.00
N LEU A 84 12.28 19.46 -23.34
CA LEU A 84 12.78 20.69 -23.98
C LEU A 84 14.28 20.64 -24.28
N VAL A 85 15.10 20.11 -23.36
CA VAL A 85 16.57 20.10 -23.50
C VAL A 85 17.05 18.95 -24.40
N ASN A 86 16.47 17.76 -24.24
CA ASN A 86 16.92 16.56 -24.95
C ASN A 86 15.98 16.13 -26.08
N GLY A 87 14.81 16.77 -26.23
CA GLY A 87 13.77 16.33 -27.17
C GLY A 87 13.09 15.01 -26.76
N GLU A 88 13.39 14.50 -25.55
CA GLU A 88 12.91 13.21 -25.05
C GLU A 88 11.72 13.41 -24.13
N LYS A 89 10.53 12.95 -24.55
CA LYS A 89 9.33 12.92 -23.71
C LYS A 89 9.50 11.88 -22.60
N ALA A 90 10.00 12.30 -21.44
CA ALA A 90 10.26 11.43 -20.30
C ALA A 90 9.15 11.54 -19.25
N PHE A 91 8.42 10.46 -19.01
CA PHE A 91 7.44 10.39 -17.93
C PHE A 91 8.13 10.05 -16.60
N GLN A 92 7.84 10.83 -15.55
CA GLN A 92 8.28 10.58 -14.19
C GLN A 92 7.21 9.78 -13.43
N PRO A 93 7.52 8.54 -13.00
CA PRO A 93 6.57 7.71 -12.26
C PRO A 93 6.20 8.33 -10.91
N GLY A 94 4.90 8.43 -10.64
CA GLY A 94 4.37 8.92 -9.36
C GLY A 94 4.42 7.89 -8.22
N LEU A 95 3.79 8.25 -7.09
CA LEU A 95 3.66 7.36 -5.94
C LEU A 95 2.85 6.09 -6.26
N LEU A 96 1.85 6.17 -7.15
CA LEU A 96 1.06 5.00 -7.55
C LEU A 96 1.90 3.95 -8.29
N ALA A 97 2.88 4.39 -9.10
CA ALA A 97 3.82 3.49 -9.76
C ALA A 97 4.71 2.75 -8.75
N GLN A 98 5.14 3.45 -7.70
CA GLN A 98 5.99 2.90 -6.65
C GLN A 98 5.22 1.95 -5.72
N ALA A 99 3.92 2.18 -5.55
CA ALA A 99 3.04 1.36 -4.72
C ALA A 99 2.56 0.08 -5.41
N ASN A 100 2.78 -0.05 -6.73
CA ASN A 100 2.35 -1.23 -7.49
C ASN A 100 2.84 -2.54 -6.84
N ARG A 101 1.93 -3.49 -6.68
CA ARG A 101 2.10 -4.78 -6.00
C ARG A 101 2.50 -4.67 -4.53
N GLY A 102 2.11 -3.59 -3.87
CA GLY A 102 2.28 -3.44 -2.42
C GLY A 102 1.21 -2.59 -1.75
N PHE A 103 1.63 -1.71 -0.84
CA PHE A 103 0.73 -0.93 0.00
C PHE A 103 0.90 0.56 -0.25
N LEU A 104 -0.22 1.25 -0.42
CA LEU A 104 -0.28 2.71 -0.38
C LEU A 104 -0.90 3.14 0.94
N TYR A 105 -0.08 3.72 1.82
CA TYR A 105 -0.51 4.27 3.09
C TYR A 105 -0.86 5.74 2.94
N VAL A 106 -2.03 6.12 3.44
CA VAL A 106 -2.46 7.51 3.48
C VAL A 106 -2.73 7.88 4.93
N ASP A 107 -2.04 8.90 5.42
CA ASP A 107 -2.32 9.46 6.75
C ASP A 107 -3.42 10.50 6.65
N GLU A 108 -4.31 10.51 7.65
CA GLU A 108 -5.43 11.47 7.75
C GLU A 108 -6.21 11.59 6.43
N VAL A 109 -6.77 10.48 5.96
CA VAL A 109 -7.50 10.42 4.67
C VAL A 109 -8.68 11.38 4.59
N ASN A 110 -9.17 11.84 5.74
CA ASN A 110 -10.19 12.88 5.86
C ASN A 110 -9.72 14.25 5.34
N LEU A 111 -8.40 14.50 5.29
CA LEU A 111 -7.80 15.75 4.84
C LEU A 111 -7.31 15.72 3.38
N LEU A 112 -7.49 14.60 2.68
CA LEU A 112 -7.13 14.52 1.27
C LEU A 112 -8.05 15.40 0.41
N GLU A 113 -7.45 15.96 -0.65
CA GLU A 113 -8.16 16.70 -1.69
C GLU A 113 -9.04 15.78 -2.53
N ASP A 114 -10.21 16.27 -2.96
CA ASP A 114 -11.23 15.48 -3.65
C ASP A 114 -10.70 14.78 -4.91
N HIS A 115 -9.97 15.52 -5.74
CA HIS A 115 -9.42 14.99 -6.98
C HIS A 115 -8.38 13.88 -6.75
N ILE A 116 -7.64 13.91 -5.62
CA ILE A 116 -6.71 12.83 -5.25
C ILE A 116 -7.48 11.60 -4.81
N VAL A 117 -8.52 11.77 -4.00
CA VAL A 117 -9.37 10.66 -3.55
C VAL A 117 -10.00 9.94 -4.74
N ASP A 118 -10.55 10.69 -5.69
CA ASP A 118 -11.17 10.14 -6.90
C ASP A 118 -10.15 9.34 -7.72
N ALA A 119 -8.97 9.92 -8.00
CA ALA A 119 -7.90 9.23 -8.72
C ALA A 119 -7.43 7.94 -8.00
N LEU A 120 -7.30 7.97 -6.67
CA LEU A 120 -6.91 6.81 -5.89
C LEU A 120 -7.96 5.69 -5.94
N LEU A 121 -9.24 6.04 -5.82
CA LEU A 121 -10.33 5.06 -5.86
C LEU A 121 -10.48 4.44 -7.25
N ASP A 122 -10.34 5.25 -8.30
CA ASP A 122 -10.38 4.77 -9.69
C ASP A 122 -9.25 3.79 -9.96
N VAL A 123 -8.01 4.12 -9.57
CA VAL A 123 -6.85 3.25 -9.77
C VAL A 123 -6.91 2.01 -8.86
N ALA A 124 -7.41 2.14 -7.62
CA ALA A 124 -7.59 0.98 -6.74
C ALA A 124 -8.65 0.00 -7.28
N ALA A 125 -9.65 0.50 -8.02
CA ALA A 125 -10.68 -0.33 -8.64
C ALA A 125 -10.22 -0.93 -9.98
N SER A 126 -9.53 -0.16 -10.82
CA SER A 126 -9.07 -0.61 -12.14
C SER A 126 -7.79 -1.46 -12.06
N GLY A 127 -6.93 -1.20 -11.08
CA GLY A 127 -5.57 -1.74 -10.99
C GLY A 127 -4.59 -1.14 -11.98
N GLU A 128 -4.97 -0.10 -12.72
CA GLU A 128 -4.14 0.60 -13.71
C GLU A 128 -4.22 2.11 -13.53
N ASN A 129 -3.07 2.76 -13.56
CA ASN A 129 -2.98 4.21 -13.57
C ASN A 129 -2.87 4.69 -15.02
N VAL A 130 -3.79 5.59 -15.40
CA VAL A 130 -3.87 6.17 -16.74
C VAL A 130 -3.67 7.68 -16.61
N VAL A 131 -2.58 8.19 -17.18
CA VAL A 131 -2.25 9.61 -17.15
C VAL A 131 -2.38 10.17 -18.56
N GLU A 132 -3.38 11.03 -18.77
CA GLU A 132 -3.65 11.68 -20.05
C GLU A 132 -3.43 13.19 -19.92
N ARG A 133 -2.21 13.65 -20.22
CA ARG A 133 -1.81 15.06 -20.11
C ARG A 133 -0.92 15.46 -21.27
N GLU A 134 -1.02 16.72 -21.70
CA GLU A 134 -0.11 17.34 -22.68
C GLU A 134 0.02 16.55 -24.01
N GLY A 135 -1.07 15.90 -24.43
CA GLY A 135 -1.10 15.09 -25.65
C GLY A 135 -0.39 13.73 -25.55
N LEU A 136 -0.10 13.27 -24.32
CA LEU A 136 0.42 11.94 -24.02
C LEU A 136 -0.61 11.15 -23.21
N SER A 137 -0.76 9.87 -23.53
CA SER A 137 -1.50 8.89 -22.74
C SER A 137 -0.51 7.83 -22.28
N VAL A 138 -0.19 7.82 -20.99
CA VAL A 138 0.69 6.83 -20.34
C VAL A 138 -0.16 5.94 -19.48
N ARG A 139 0.04 4.62 -19.62
CA ARG A 139 -0.68 3.61 -18.83
C ARG A 139 0.32 2.67 -18.18
N HIS A 140 0.13 2.39 -16.90
CA HIS A 140 0.95 1.43 -16.19
C HIS A 140 0.15 0.71 -15.08
N PRO A 141 0.55 -0.53 -14.73
CA PRO A 141 -0.07 -1.23 -13.62
C PRO A 141 0.15 -0.49 -12.30
N ALA A 142 -0.87 -0.48 -11.45
CA ALA A 142 -0.88 0.13 -10.14
C ALA A 142 -1.83 -0.65 -9.21
N GLN A 143 -1.55 -1.94 -9.03
CA GLN A 143 -2.31 -2.83 -8.16
C GLN A 143 -1.77 -2.75 -6.73
N PHE A 144 -2.43 -2.00 -5.85
CA PHE A 144 -1.98 -1.83 -4.48
C PHE A 144 -3.13 -1.98 -3.49
N VAL A 145 -2.78 -2.29 -2.24
CA VAL A 145 -3.72 -2.24 -1.12
C VAL A 145 -3.70 -0.84 -0.53
N LEU A 146 -4.83 -0.12 -0.66
CA LEU A 146 -5.01 1.19 -0.05
C LEU A 146 -5.25 1.04 1.45
N VAL A 147 -4.41 1.69 2.26
CA VAL A 147 -4.57 1.72 3.72
C VAL A 147 -4.67 3.16 4.20
N GLY A 148 -5.91 3.57 4.50
CA GLY A 148 -6.18 4.85 5.10
C GLY A 148 -6.10 4.83 6.62
N SER A 149 -5.44 5.81 7.21
CA SER A 149 -5.56 6.19 8.61
C SER A 149 -6.41 7.44 8.74
N GLY A 150 -7.19 7.56 9.81
CA GLY A 150 -7.90 8.79 10.14
C GLY A 150 -8.15 8.91 11.64
N ASN A 151 -8.32 10.15 12.09
CA ASN A 151 -8.81 10.47 13.42
C ASN A 151 -10.30 10.82 13.32
N PRO A 152 -11.22 10.09 13.99
CA PRO A 152 -12.65 10.42 13.98
C PRO A 152 -12.96 11.84 14.45
N GLU A 153 -12.09 12.44 15.28
CA GLU A 153 -12.27 13.81 15.78
C GLU A 153 -11.94 14.89 14.73
N GLU A 154 -11.15 14.57 13.71
CA GLU A 154 -10.73 15.51 12.66
C GLU A 154 -11.73 15.59 11.49
N GLY A 155 -12.88 14.92 11.61
CA GLY A 155 -13.97 14.94 10.64
C GLY A 155 -14.40 13.54 10.22
N GLU A 156 -15.62 13.47 9.70
CA GLU A 156 -16.13 12.23 9.13
C GLU A 156 -15.43 11.90 7.80
N LEU A 157 -15.24 10.61 7.56
CA LEU A 157 -14.75 10.15 6.26
C LEU A 157 -15.74 10.51 5.17
N ARG A 158 -15.25 10.94 4.01
CA ARG A 158 -16.10 11.16 2.84
C ARG A 158 -16.87 9.88 2.48
N PRO A 159 -18.16 9.95 2.12
CA PRO A 159 -18.97 8.76 1.82
C PRO A 159 -18.35 7.85 0.75
N GLN A 160 -17.68 8.41 -0.25
CA GLN A 160 -16.98 7.68 -1.33
C GLN A 160 -15.90 6.75 -0.78
N LEU A 161 -15.14 7.21 0.21
CA LEU A 161 -14.14 6.41 0.88
C LEU A 161 -14.79 5.33 1.74
N GLN A 162 -15.84 5.69 2.50
CA GLN A 162 -16.55 4.73 3.36
C GLN A 162 -17.16 3.58 2.56
N ASP A 163 -17.77 3.88 1.41
CA ASP A 163 -18.41 2.89 0.54
C ASP A 163 -17.40 1.92 -0.09
N ARG A 164 -16.17 2.38 -0.35
CA ARG A 164 -15.13 1.60 -1.03
C ARG A 164 -14.15 0.90 -0.09
N PHE A 165 -14.12 1.25 1.19
CA PHE A 165 -13.32 0.52 2.17
C PHE A 165 -13.98 -0.80 2.56
N GLY A 166 -13.45 -1.91 2.03
CA GLY A 166 -13.92 -3.26 2.38
C GLY A 166 -13.62 -3.71 3.82
N LEU A 167 -12.75 -2.99 4.55
CA LEU A 167 -12.40 -3.29 5.93
C LEU A 167 -12.19 -2.00 6.75
N SER A 168 -12.94 -1.88 7.86
CA SER A 168 -12.71 -0.84 8.87
C SER A 168 -12.23 -1.46 10.18
N VAL A 169 -11.21 -0.85 10.77
CA VAL A 169 -10.60 -1.30 12.04
C VAL A 169 -10.42 -0.08 12.94
N ASP A 170 -11.00 -0.15 14.13
CA ASP A 170 -10.79 0.81 15.21
C ASP A 170 -9.57 0.41 16.04
N VAL A 171 -8.61 1.31 16.13
CA VAL A 171 -7.40 1.18 16.93
C VAL A 171 -7.54 2.10 18.14
N ARG A 172 -7.66 1.51 19.33
CA ARG A 172 -7.81 2.24 20.60
C ARG A 172 -6.54 2.13 21.44
N THR A 173 -6.20 3.22 22.10
CA THR A 173 -5.12 3.23 23.11
C THR A 173 -5.58 2.41 24.32
N PRO A 174 -4.78 1.45 24.82
CA PRO A 174 -5.12 0.71 26.03
C PRO A 174 -5.32 1.66 27.21
N GLY A 175 -6.39 1.45 27.97
CA GLY A 175 -6.70 2.28 29.15
C GLY A 175 -5.94 1.84 30.41
N ASP A 176 -5.52 0.58 30.47
CA ASP A 176 -4.90 0.00 31.66
C ASP A 176 -3.38 0.26 31.72
N VAL A 177 -2.91 0.63 32.91
CA VAL A 177 -1.49 0.93 33.18
C VAL A 177 -0.57 -0.26 32.88
N PRO A 178 -0.91 -1.52 33.25
CA PRO A 178 -0.04 -2.66 32.97
C PRO A 178 0.28 -2.84 31.48
N THR A 179 -0.72 -2.74 30.60
CA THR A 179 -0.52 -2.86 29.14
C THR A 179 0.33 -1.71 28.61
N ARG A 180 0.13 -0.47 29.11
CA ARG A 180 0.96 0.68 28.71
C ARG A 180 2.43 0.50 29.09
N VAL A 181 2.70 0.02 30.30
CA VAL A 181 4.08 -0.26 30.76
C VAL A 181 4.72 -1.33 29.89
N GLU A 182 3.97 -2.38 29.52
CA GLU A 182 4.49 -3.42 28.64
C GLU A 182 4.81 -2.89 27.23
N ILE A 183 3.96 -2.02 26.67
CA ILE A 183 4.23 -1.38 25.37
C ILE A 183 5.54 -0.57 25.41
N ILE A 184 5.77 0.20 26.48
CA ILE A 184 7.00 0.98 26.66
C ILE A 184 8.21 0.04 26.75
N ARG A 185 8.13 -1.03 27.55
CA ARG A 185 9.21 -2.03 27.66
C ARG A 185 9.53 -2.71 26.33
N LEU A 186 8.50 -3.08 25.56
CA LEU A 186 8.67 -3.66 24.23
C LEU A 186 9.33 -2.67 23.27
N ARG A 187 8.99 -1.38 23.37
CA ARG A 187 9.62 -0.33 22.56
C ARG A 187 11.08 -0.12 22.94
N GLU A 188 11.40 -0.04 24.24
CA GLU A 188 12.77 0.05 24.73
C GLU A 188 13.60 -1.17 24.31
N ALA A 189 13.07 -2.38 24.43
CA ALA A 189 13.73 -3.60 23.99
C ALA A 189 14.00 -3.61 22.47
N PHE A 190 13.07 -3.05 21.67
CA PHE A 190 13.29 -2.86 20.24
C PHE A 190 14.38 -1.84 19.95
N ASP A 191 14.45 -0.73 20.70
CA ASP A 191 15.43 0.32 20.50
C ASP A 191 16.84 -0.09 20.99
N LEU A 192 16.94 -0.89 22.06
CA LEU A 192 18.17 -1.46 22.59
C LEU A 192 18.81 -2.49 21.64
N ASP A 193 18.03 -3.47 21.14
CA ASP A 193 18.55 -4.48 20.20
C ASP A 193 17.45 -4.95 19.22
N ARG A 194 17.42 -4.28 18.06
CA ARG A 194 16.51 -4.59 16.95
C ARG A 194 16.67 -6.01 16.44
N THR A 195 17.89 -6.57 16.46
CA THR A 195 18.17 -7.90 15.91
C THR A 195 17.72 -9.02 16.85
N ALA A 196 18.01 -8.90 18.15
CA ALA A 196 17.55 -9.84 19.16
C ALA A 196 16.02 -9.79 19.32
N PHE A 197 15.43 -8.59 19.31
CA PHE A 197 13.97 -8.43 19.37
C PHE A 197 13.27 -9.12 18.18
N ARG A 198 13.80 -8.95 16.96
CA ARG A 198 13.28 -9.63 15.77
C ARG A 198 13.44 -11.14 15.85
N LYS A 199 14.53 -11.67 16.42
CA LYS A 199 14.70 -13.13 16.64
C LYS A 199 13.69 -13.67 17.66
N ASN A 200 13.50 -13.00 18.79
CA ASN A 200 12.53 -13.42 19.82
C ASN A 200 11.08 -13.33 19.32
N GLY A 201 10.77 -12.34 18.48
CA GLY A 201 9.44 -12.21 17.85
C GLY A 201 9.15 -13.23 16.75
N ARG A 202 10.16 -13.88 16.13
CA ARG A 202 9.98 -14.84 15.03
C ARG A 202 9.20 -16.09 15.46
N ALA A 203 9.36 -16.55 16.70
CA ALA A 203 8.63 -17.71 17.22
C ALA A 203 7.10 -17.51 17.33
N LYS A 204 6.65 -16.26 17.54
CA LYS A 204 5.22 -15.88 17.44
C LYS A 204 4.79 -15.57 16.00
N ARG A 205 5.70 -15.05 15.15
CA ARG A 205 5.44 -14.65 13.75
C ARG A 205 5.31 -15.82 12.76
N ALA A 206 6.08 -16.90 12.93
CA ALA A 206 6.03 -18.07 12.03
C ALA A 206 4.61 -18.67 11.92
N ARG A 207 3.89 -18.69 13.05
CA ARG A 207 2.51 -19.18 13.15
C ARG A 207 1.49 -18.34 12.35
N CYS A 208 1.81 -17.09 12.03
CA CYS A 208 0.92 -16.19 11.30
C CYS A 208 1.25 -16.16 9.80
N GLY A 209 2.55 -16.25 9.44
CA GLY A 209 2.99 -16.28 8.04
C GLY A 209 2.54 -17.55 7.29
N GLU A 210 2.52 -18.71 7.94
CA GLU A 210 2.02 -19.96 7.35
C GLU A 210 0.54 -19.91 6.96
N ARG A 211 -0.25 -19.03 7.62
CA ARG A 211 -1.68 -18.88 7.34
C ARG A 211 -1.98 -18.03 6.09
N PHE A 212 -1.00 -17.28 5.60
CA PHE A 212 -1.10 -16.45 4.40
C PHE A 212 -0.31 -17.03 3.22
N SER A 213 -0.05 -18.35 3.21
CA SER A 213 0.50 -19.00 2.01
C SER A 213 -0.57 -19.03 0.92
N PRO A 214 -0.26 -18.57 -0.32
CA PRO A 214 -1.22 -18.60 -1.41
C PRO A 214 -1.61 -20.05 -1.67
N HIS A 215 -2.88 -20.39 -1.42
CA HIS A 215 -3.44 -21.62 -1.95
C HIS A 215 -3.57 -21.44 -3.47
N GLY A 216 -2.97 -22.36 -4.20
CA GLY A 216 -2.77 -22.25 -5.63
C GLY A 216 -4.05 -22.11 -6.46
N SER A 217 -3.81 -21.60 -7.67
CA SER A 217 -4.68 -21.49 -8.85
C SER A 217 -5.68 -20.32 -8.89
N ASN A 218 -5.35 -19.35 -9.75
CA ASN A 218 -6.25 -18.45 -10.49
C ASN A 218 -7.10 -17.40 -9.76
N SER A 219 -6.60 -16.77 -8.69
CA SER A 219 -7.18 -15.50 -8.24
C SER A 219 -6.10 -14.56 -7.71
N THR A 220 -5.75 -13.55 -8.52
CA THR A 220 -4.89 -12.40 -8.18
C THR A 220 -5.57 -11.40 -7.23
N MET A 221 -6.56 -11.86 -6.45
CA MET A 221 -7.26 -11.05 -5.47
C MET A 221 -6.98 -11.64 -4.09
N TRP A 222 -6.29 -10.88 -3.24
CA TRP A 222 -6.22 -11.16 -1.81
C TRP A 222 -7.61 -10.97 -1.22
N THR A 223 -8.46 -11.99 -1.32
CA THR A 223 -9.75 -12.00 -0.63
C THR A 223 -9.51 -12.19 0.87
N PRO A 224 -10.02 -11.30 1.73
CA PRO A 224 -9.97 -11.53 3.16
C PRO A 224 -10.78 -12.79 3.51
N PRO A 225 -10.36 -13.58 4.53
CA PRO A 225 -11.11 -14.76 4.94
C PRO A 225 -12.55 -14.41 5.35
N PRO A 226 -13.53 -15.31 5.19
CA PRO A 226 -14.90 -15.06 5.58
C PRO A 226 -14.97 -14.78 7.08
N PHE A 227 -15.57 -13.64 7.43
CA PHE A 227 -15.64 -13.11 8.79
C PHE A 227 -16.40 -14.04 9.75
N CYS A 228 -15.89 -14.16 10.98
CA CYS A 228 -16.70 -14.50 12.15
C CYS A 228 -17.75 -13.39 12.37
N SER A 229 -19.01 -13.76 12.29
CA SER A 229 -20.16 -12.96 12.67
C SER A 229 -20.04 -12.46 14.12
N ARG A 230 -20.24 -11.17 14.34
CA ARG A 230 -20.52 -10.63 15.69
C ARG A 230 -21.94 -11.04 16.12
N PRO A 231 -22.17 -11.43 17.37
CA PRO A 231 -23.52 -11.54 17.91
C PRO A 231 -24.09 -10.12 18.12
N GLN A 232 -25.35 -9.93 17.72
CA GLN A 232 -26.10 -8.68 17.94
C GLN A 232 -26.26 -8.41 19.44
N PRO A 233 -26.17 -7.16 19.91
CA PRO A 233 -26.61 -6.81 21.24
C PRO A 233 -28.14 -6.83 21.29
N ASN A 234 -28.68 -7.59 22.25
CA ASN A 234 -30.11 -7.71 22.54
C ASN A 234 -30.75 -6.33 22.78
N SER A 235 -31.94 -6.19 22.21
CA SER A 235 -32.97 -5.21 22.55
C SER A 235 -33.33 -5.24 24.03
N VAL A 236 -33.35 -4.05 24.66
CA VAL A 236 -34.28 -3.69 25.75
C VAL A 236 -34.76 -2.27 25.49
#